data_AF-A0A1F6S2J0-F1
#
_entry.id   AF-A0A1F6S2J0-F1
#
_cell.length_a   1.000
_cell.length_b   1.000
_cell.length_c   1.000
_cell.angle_alpha   90.00
_cell.angle_beta   90.00
_cell.angle_gamma   90.00
#
_symmetry.space_group_name_H-M   'P 1'
#
loop_
_entity.id
_entity.type
_entity.pdbx_description
1 polymer ?
#
loop_
_entity_poly.entity_id
_entity_poly.type
_entity_poly.pdbx_seq_one_letter_code
_entity_poly.pdbx_strand_id
1 'polypeptide(L)'
;MAKIVLIEHDYGLLDAITGKLRKKAFIVEPICAESPKDFLMEIAETIYEHRQSPEKTIILISDYHLPGIKGTELIKYARDVASYLGFRAIGYGIMTSDHNVHLLPELVAFPIALKDSGLHNIIGFVESLVSQQRSC
;
A
#
# COMPACT_ATOMS: atom_id res chain seq x y z
N MET A 1 -6.26 -13.02 7.93
CA MET A 1 -6.08 -12.64 6.50
C MET A 1 -5.41 -11.28 6.47
N ALA A 2 -4.29 -11.10 5.77
CA ALA A 2 -3.53 -9.83 5.84
C ALA A 2 -4.41 -8.62 5.42
N LYS A 3 -4.37 -7.55 6.22
CA LYS A 3 -4.99 -6.26 5.88
C LYS A 3 -4.09 -5.56 4.84
N ILE A 4 -4.71 -5.05 3.78
CA ILE A 4 -4.04 -4.23 2.77
C ILE A 4 -4.42 -2.78 3.02
N VAL A 5 -3.42 -1.91 3.11
CA VAL A 5 -3.59 -0.46 3.16
C VAL A 5 -3.16 0.07 1.81
N LEU A 6 -4.07 0.72 1.10
CA LEU A 6 -3.84 1.29 -0.21
C LEU A 6 -3.82 2.81 -0.10
N ILE A 7 -2.68 3.42 -0.45
CA ILE A 7 -2.42 4.85 -0.28
C ILE A 7 -2.29 5.47 -1.67
N GLU A 8 -3.22 6.36 -1.99
CA GLU A 8 -3.31 7.00 -3.30
C GLU A 8 -3.98 8.37 -3.12
N HIS A 9 -3.52 9.39 -3.84
CA HIS A 9 -4.06 10.75 -3.80
C HIS A 9 -5.17 10.99 -4.83
N ASP A 10 -5.21 10.18 -5.90
CA ASP A 10 -6.35 10.14 -6.81
C ASP A 10 -7.49 9.28 -6.23
N TYR A 11 -8.53 9.95 -5.73
CA TYR A 11 -9.71 9.29 -5.15
C TYR A 11 -10.42 8.34 -6.14
N GLY A 12 -10.48 8.71 -7.42
CA GLY A 12 -11.15 7.90 -8.44
C GLY A 12 -10.41 6.59 -8.71
N LEU A 13 -9.08 6.66 -8.78
CA LEU A 13 -8.23 5.48 -8.90
C LEU A 13 -8.28 4.62 -7.64
N LEU A 14 -8.21 5.24 -6.46
CA LEU A 14 -8.27 4.56 -5.17
C LEU A 14 -9.56 3.77 -5.00
N ASP A 15 -10.72 4.38 -5.29
CA ASP A 15 -12.02 3.74 -5.21
C ASP A 15 -12.13 2.56 -6.20
N ALA A 16 -11.66 2.75 -7.43
CA ALA A 16 -11.67 1.72 -8.46
C ALA A 16 -10.84 0.48 -8.08
N ILE A 17 -9.64 0.66 -7.52
CA ILE A 17 -8.78 -0.44 -7.07
C ILE A 17 -9.40 -1.12 -5.85
N THR A 18 -9.81 -0.32 -4.86
CA THR A 18 -10.41 -0.79 -3.61
C THR A 18 -11.65 -1.65 -3.88
N GLY A 19 -12.56 -1.18 -4.74
CA GLY A 19 -13.77 -1.90 -5.10
C GLY A 19 -13.50 -3.26 -5.73
N LYS A 20 -12.47 -3.38 -6.58
CA LYS A 20 -12.11 -4.66 -7.22
C LYS A 20 -11.39 -5.62 -6.28
N LEU A 21 -10.53 -5.13 -5.40
CA LEU A 21 -9.89 -5.95 -4.37
C LEU A 21 -10.91 -6.47 -3.35
N ARG A 22 -11.84 -5.62 -2.90
CA ARG A 22 -12.93 -6.03 -1.99
C ARG A 22 -13.84 -7.09 -2.62
N LYS A 23 -14.14 -7.00 -3.93
CA LYS A 23 -14.87 -8.05 -4.67
C LYS A 23 -14.15 -9.41 -4.68
N LYS A 24 -12.83 -9.41 -4.49
CA LYS A 24 -11.99 -10.62 -4.32
C LYS A 24 -11.81 -11.02 -2.84
N ALA A 25 -12.67 -10.49 -1.96
CA ALA A 25 -12.67 -10.71 -0.51
C ALA A 25 -11.42 -10.20 0.23
N PHE A 26 -10.60 -9.34 -0.38
CA PHE A 26 -9.50 -8.69 0.34
C PHE A 26 -10.01 -7.66 1.36
N ILE A 27 -9.39 -7.62 2.53
CA ILE A 27 -9.60 -6.56 3.52
C ILE A 27 -8.72 -5.39 3.11
N VAL A 28 -9.34 -4.34 2.57
CA VAL A 28 -8.65 -3.16 2.05
C VAL A 28 -9.07 -1.90 2.80
N GLU A 29 -8.08 -1.22 3.35
CA GLU A 29 -8.16 0.11 3.95
C GLU A 29 -7.62 1.16 2.96
N PRO A 30 -8.50 1.96 2.33
CA PRO A 30 -8.07 3.04 1.47
C PRO A 30 -7.65 4.27 2.30
N ILE A 31 -6.54 4.90 1.93
CA ILE A 31 -6.05 6.17 2.49
C ILE A 31 -5.89 7.15 1.33
N CYS A 32 -6.58 8.29 1.43
CA CYS A 32 -6.56 9.36 0.45
C CYS A 32 -6.45 10.70 1.16
N ALA A 33 -5.38 11.44 0.88
CA ALA A 33 -5.17 12.73 1.49
C ALA A 33 -4.54 13.73 0.51
N GLU A 34 -4.65 15.02 0.84
CA GLU A 34 -4.14 16.12 0.02
C GLU A 34 -2.81 16.69 0.56
N SER A 35 -2.39 16.28 1.77
CA SER A 35 -1.19 16.80 2.41
C SER A 35 -0.34 15.70 3.06
N PRO A 36 1.00 15.90 3.16
CA PRO A 36 1.88 14.96 3.86
C PRO A 36 1.47 14.67 5.30
N LYS A 37 1.00 15.71 6.00
CA LYS A 37 0.60 15.61 7.40
C LYS A 37 -0.60 14.68 7.56
N ASP A 38 -1.57 14.81 6.68
CA ASP A 38 -2.80 14.02 6.73
C ASP A 38 -2.50 12.55 6.37
N PHE A 39 -1.65 12.30 5.36
CA PHE A 39 -1.16 10.95 5.07
C PHE A 39 -0.49 10.29 6.28
N LEU A 40 0.42 11.01 6.95
CA LEU A 40 1.11 10.47 8.13
C LEU A 40 0.13 10.16 9.27
N MET A 41 -0.84 11.04 9.49
CA MET A 41 -1.85 10.88 10.53
C MET A 41 -2.76 9.68 10.25
N GLU A 42 -3.33 9.57 9.05
CA GLU A 42 -4.22 8.47 8.67
C GLU A 42 -3.51 7.11 8.69
N ILE A 43 -2.26 7.06 8.23
CA ILE A 43 -1.43 5.85 8.28
C ILE A 43 -1.17 5.45 9.73
N ALA A 44 -0.82 6.39 10.59
CA ALA A 44 -0.56 6.10 12.01
C ALA A 44 -1.82 5.57 12.71
N GLU A 45 -2.98 6.18 12.46
CA GLU A 45 -4.26 5.74 13.01
C GLU A 45 -4.62 4.33 12.52
N THR A 46 -4.54 4.09 11.21
CA THR A 46 -4.80 2.77 10.61
C THR A 46 -3.93 1.68 11.22
N ILE A 47 -2.64 1.96 11.41
CA ILE A 47 -1.69 1.02 12.01
C ILE A 47 -1.99 0.83 13.50
N TYR A 48 -2.30 1.91 14.21
CA TYR A 48 -2.68 1.85 15.62
C TYR A 48 -3.92 0.98 15.82
N GLU A 49 -4.96 1.13 15.00
CA GLU A 49 -6.16 0.28 15.03
C GLU A 49 -5.82 -1.18 14.72
N HIS A 50 -4.95 -1.44 13.74
CA HIS A 50 -4.53 -2.78 13.36
C HIS A 50 -3.83 -3.53 14.50
N ARG A 51 -3.30 -2.86 15.53
CA ARG A 51 -2.71 -3.52 16.70
C ARG A 51 -3.66 -4.49 17.42
N GLN A 52 -4.98 -4.31 17.25
CA GLN A 52 -6.01 -5.16 17.84
C GLN A 52 -6.33 -6.39 16.97
N SER A 53 -5.79 -6.44 15.74
CA SER A 53 -6.02 -7.55 14.80
C SER A 53 -5.29 -8.80 15.28
N PRO A 54 -5.90 -9.99 15.14
CA PRO A 54 -5.18 -11.25 15.33
C PRO A 54 -4.07 -11.44 14.27
N GLU A 55 -4.17 -10.76 13.13
CA GLU A 55 -3.13 -10.68 12.12
C GLU A 55 -1.97 -9.78 12.56
N LYS A 56 -0.75 -10.30 12.46
CA LYS A 56 0.47 -9.54 12.78
C LYS A 56 1.17 -8.92 11.57
N THR A 57 0.49 -8.88 10.42
CA THR A 57 1.07 -8.38 9.17
C THR A 57 0.09 -7.46 8.46
N ILE A 58 0.55 -6.24 8.20
CA ILE A 58 -0.11 -5.27 7.31
C ILE A 58 0.69 -5.14 6.02
N ILE A 59 -0.01 -5.09 4.89
CA ILE A 59 0.58 -4.87 3.57
C ILE A 59 0.25 -3.43 3.16
N LEU A 60 1.27 -2.61 2.93
CA LEU A 60 1.14 -1.23 2.48
C LEU A 60 1.42 -1.17 0.99
N ILE A 61 0.54 -0.54 0.24
CA ILE A 61 0.71 -0.28 -1.19
C ILE A 61 0.50 1.21 -1.37
N SER A 62 1.54 1.91 -1.80
CA SER A 62 1.51 3.37 -1.92
C SER A 62 1.85 3.79 -3.32
N ASP A 63 1.11 4.76 -3.87
CA ASP A 63 1.65 5.57 -4.97
C ASP A 63 2.98 6.17 -4.52
N TYR A 64 3.96 6.14 -5.41
CA TYR A 64 5.28 6.69 -5.22
C TYR A 64 5.24 8.22 -5.17
N HIS A 65 4.35 8.84 -5.94
CA HIS A 65 4.23 10.30 -6.06
C HIS A 65 2.97 10.82 -5.38
N LEU A 66 3.08 11.07 -4.08
CA LEU A 66 1.99 11.68 -3.31
C LEU A 66 2.25 13.19 -3.11
N PRO A 67 1.18 13.99 -2.90
CA PRO A 67 1.30 15.41 -2.61
C PRO A 67 2.28 15.71 -1.46
N GLY A 68 3.44 16.26 -1.80
CA GLY A 68 4.44 16.73 -0.84
C GLY A 68 5.21 15.63 -0.08
N ILE A 69 5.05 14.35 -0.41
CA ILE A 69 5.77 13.24 0.23
C ILE A 69 5.94 12.07 -0.74
N LYS A 70 7.07 11.36 -0.68
CA LYS A 70 7.21 10.13 -1.48
C LYS A 70 6.52 8.98 -0.78
N GLY A 71 5.87 8.11 -1.54
CA GLY A 71 5.27 6.88 -0.99
C GLY A 71 6.27 6.00 -0.24
N THR A 72 7.54 6.01 -0.65
CA THR A 72 8.62 5.31 0.05
C THR A 72 8.90 5.85 1.45
N GLU A 73 8.75 7.16 1.65
CA GLU A 73 8.88 7.81 2.96
C GLU A 73 7.70 7.46 3.87
N LEU A 74 6.48 7.45 3.33
CA LEU A 74 5.30 6.97 4.06
C LEU A 74 5.39 5.50 4.46
N ILE A 75 5.86 4.64 3.54
CA ILE A 75 6.06 3.22 3.84
C ILE A 75 7.09 3.04 4.96
N LYS A 76 8.19 3.80 4.92
CA LYS A 76 9.21 3.75 5.98
C LYS A 76 8.60 4.15 7.32
N TYR A 77 7.90 5.28 7.36
CA TYR A 77 7.19 5.74 8.56
C TYR A 77 6.22 4.68 9.10
N ALA A 78 5.39 4.12 8.23
CA ALA A 78 4.43 3.06 8.57
C ALA A 78 5.13 1.83 9.18
N ARG A 79 6.27 1.42 8.61
CA ARG A 79 7.07 0.30 9.14
C ARG A 79 7.64 0.60 10.51
N ASP A 80 8.12 1.81 10.74
CA ASP A 80 8.66 2.23 12.03
C ASP A 80 7.55 2.24 13.10
N VAL A 81 6.36 2.76 12.78
CA VAL A 81 5.19 2.74 13.69
C VAL A 81 4.73 1.29 13.97
N ALA A 82 4.61 0.45 12.95
CA ALA A 82 4.21 -0.96 13.14
C ALA A 82 5.21 -1.74 14.00
N SER A 83 6.51 -1.52 13.77
CA SER A 83 7.58 -2.13 14.56
C SER A 83 7.53 -1.69 16.02
N TYR A 84 7.27 -0.41 16.27
CA TYR A 84 7.07 0.11 17.63
C TYR A 84 5.89 -0.55 18.33
N LEU A 85 4.81 -0.84 17.60
CA LEU A 85 3.62 -1.52 18.11
C LEU A 85 3.74 -3.06 18.12
N GLY A 86 4.88 -3.62 17.74
CA GLY A 86 5.18 -5.04 17.88
C GLY A 86 4.62 -5.95 16.78
N PHE A 87 4.35 -5.42 15.58
CA PHE A 87 3.92 -6.22 14.44
C PHE A 87 4.62 -5.82 13.13
N ARG A 88 4.44 -6.65 12.09
CA ARG A 88 5.14 -6.52 10.83
C ARG A 88 4.34 -5.66 9.86
N ALA A 89 5.02 -4.71 9.21
CA ALA A 89 4.52 -4.05 8.02
C ALA A 89 5.42 -4.38 6.83
N ILE A 90 4.81 -4.68 5.69
CA ILE A 90 5.50 -4.91 4.42
C ILE A 90 4.96 -3.88 3.45
N GLY A 91 5.84 -3.06 2.85
CA GLY A 91 5.39 -1.99 1.98
C GLY A 91 5.96 -2.05 0.57
N TYR A 92 5.11 -1.66 -0.38
CA TYR A 92 5.37 -1.67 -1.81
C TYR A 92 5.02 -0.29 -2.39
N GLY A 93 6.01 0.36 -2.99
CA GLY A 93 5.79 1.58 -3.76
C GLY A 93 5.40 1.21 -5.19
N ILE A 94 4.32 1.80 -5.70
CA ILE A 94 3.86 1.68 -7.08
C ILE A 94 4.11 3.02 -7.76
N MET A 95 4.77 3.01 -8.91
CA MET A 95 5.01 4.21 -9.70
C MET A 95 4.27 4.09 -11.02
N THR A 96 3.31 4.98 -11.24
CA THR A 96 2.65 5.12 -12.52
C THR A 96 3.58 5.96 -13.40
N SER A 97 4.20 5.34 -14.40
CA SER A 97 5.02 6.08 -15.37
C SER A 97 4.69 5.60 -16.76
N ASP A 98 4.68 6.54 -17.70
CA ASP A 98 4.71 6.19 -19.11
C ASP A 98 6.05 5.57 -19.50
N HIS A 99 7.17 5.88 -18.84
CA HIS A 99 8.47 5.26 -19.12
C HIS A 99 9.42 5.27 -17.91
N ASN A 100 9.98 4.08 -17.63
CA ASN A 100 11.14 3.74 -16.79
C ASN A 100 10.94 3.42 -15.29
N VAL A 101 11.40 2.21 -14.96
CA VAL A 101 11.41 1.52 -13.67
C VAL A 101 12.74 1.78 -12.96
N HIS A 102 12.72 2.36 -11.76
CA HIS A 102 13.89 2.41 -10.87
C HIS A 102 13.66 1.51 -9.65
N LEU A 103 14.56 0.55 -9.44
CA LEU A 103 14.58 -0.30 -8.25
C LEU A 103 15.29 0.45 -7.12
N LEU A 104 14.61 0.64 -5.97
CA LEU A 104 15.23 1.16 -4.76
C LEU A 104 15.64 -0.01 -3.85
N PRO A 105 16.90 -0.13 -3.41
CA PRO A 105 17.42 -1.39 -2.83
C PRO A 105 16.88 -1.82 -1.46
N GLU A 106 16.03 -1.06 -0.77
CA GLU A 106 15.54 -1.42 0.58
C GLU A 106 14.02 -1.29 0.77
N LEU A 107 13.33 -0.94 -0.30
CA LEU A 107 11.89 -1.06 -0.44
C LEU A 107 11.68 -2.03 -1.58
N VAL A 108 10.84 -3.03 -1.40
CA VAL A 108 10.35 -3.81 -2.55
C VAL A 108 9.38 -2.91 -3.32
N ALA A 109 9.89 -1.83 -3.92
CA ALA A 109 9.16 -1.02 -4.87
C ALA A 109 9.27 -1.78 -6.19
N PHE A 110 8.20 -2.51 -6.54
CA PHE A 110 8.02 -2.94 -7.91
C PHE A 110 7.36 -1.78 -8.63
N PRO A 111 8.08 -1.03 -9.49
CA PRO A 111 7.43 -0.05 -10.34
C PRO A 111 6.57 -0.81 -11.35
N ILE A 112 5.25 -0.80 -11.10
CA ILE A 112 4.25 -1.33 -12.01
C ILE A 112 3.87 -0.19 -12.95
N ALA A 113 4.35 -0.23 -14.19
CA ALA A 113 3.92 0.72 -15.21
C ALA A 113 2.41 0.52 -15.48
N LEU A 114 1.60 1.55 -15.17
CA LEU A 114 0.17 1.56 -15.40
C LEU A 114 -0.14 2.25 -16.74
N LYS A 115 -0.10 1.52 -17.86
CA LYS A 115 -0.88 1.90 -19.07
C LYS A 115 -2.16 1.11 -19.09
N ASP A 116 -3.30 1.74 -19.42
CA ASP A 116 -4.70 1.31 -19.70
C ASP A 116 -5.22 -0.04 -19.13
N SER A 117 -4.39 -1.06 -19.05
CA SER A 117 -4.46 -2.28 -18.22
C SER A 117 -4.11 -2.10 -16.73
N GLY A 118 -3.67 -0.91 -16.29
CA GLY A 118 -2.98 -0.68 -15.01
C GLY A 118 -3.65 -1.28 -13.77
N LEU A 119 -4.97 -1.20 -13.70
CA LEU A 119 -5.69 -1.68 -12.53
C LEU A 119 -5.69 -3.21 -12.36
N HIS A 120 -5.60 -3.96 -13.48
CA HIS A 120 -5.45 -5.42 -13.42
C HIS A 120 -4.06 -5.83 -12.92
N ASN A 121 -3.02 -5.03 -13.23
CA ASN A 121 -1.66 -5.31 -12.80
C ASN A 121 -1.49 -5.13 -11.28
N ILE A 122 -2.12 -4.10 -10.70
CA ILE A 122 -2.14 -3.91 -9.23
C ILE A 122 -2.88 -5.07 -8.56
N ILE A 123 -4.03 -5.46 -9.09
CA ILE A 123 -4.81 -6.57 -8.53
C ILE A 123 -4.05 -7.89 -8.60
N GLY A 124 -3.49 -8.24 -9.76
CA GLY A 124 -2.71 -9.47 -9.93
C GLY A 124 -1.46 -9.49 -9.05
N PHE A 125 -0.82 -8.33 -8.86
CA PHE A 125 0.29 -8.17 -7.93
C PHE A 125 -0.15 -8.43 -6.47
N VAL A 126 -1.24 -7.81 -6.03
CA VAL A 126 -1.82 -8.05 -4.69
C VAL A 126 -2.15 -9.52 -4.48
N GLU A 127 -2.75 -10.17 -5.48
CA GLU A 127 -3.08 -11.60 -5.43
C GLU A 127 -1.82 -12.47 -5.29
N SER A 128 -0.78 -12.17 -6.07
CA SER A 128 0.51 -12.85 -5.98
C SER A 128 1.14 -12.69 -4.59
N LEU A 129 1.16 -11.47 -4.06
CA LEU A 129 1.69 -11.18 -2.73
C LEU A 129 0.97 -11.96 -1.63
N VAL A 130 -0.36 -11.91 -1.62
CA VAL A 130 -1.14 -12.60 -0.57
C VAL A 130 -1.02 -14.12 -0.71
N SER A 131 -0.93 -14.65 -1.94
CA SER A 131 -0.67 -16.07 -2.17
C SER A 131 0.67 -16.50 -1.55
N GLN A 132 1.74 -15.75 -1.77
CA GLN A 132 3.06 -16.03 -1.19
C GLN A 132 3.06 -16.01 0.34
N GLN A 133 2.26 -15.14 0.95
CA GLN A 133 2.13 -15.08 2.42
C GLN A 133 1.35 -16.26 3.02
N ARG A 134 0.58 -17.02 2.22
CA ARG A 134 -0.15 -18.21 2.68
C ARG A 134 0.65 -19.51 2.57
N SER A 135 1.75 -19.51 1.82
CA SER A 135 2.59 -20.70 1.56
C SER A 135 3.77 -20.85 2.51
N CYS A 136 3.94 -19.93 3.47
CA CYS A 136 4.93 -19.97 4.55
C CYS A 136 4.21 -20.17 5.88
#